data_AF-A0A443ZQI7-F1
#
_entry.id   AF-A0A443ZQI7-F1
#
_cell.length_a   1.000
_cell.length_b   1.000
_cell.length_c   1.000
_cell.angle_alpha   90.00
_cell.angle_beta   90.00
_cell.angle_gamma   90.00
#
_symmetry.space_group_name_H-M   'P 1'
#
loop_
_entity.id
_entity.type
_entity.pdbx_description
1 polymer ?
#
loop_
_entity_poly.entity_id
_entity_poly.type
_entity_poly.pdbx_seq_one_letter_code
_entity_poly.pdbx_strand_id
1 'polypeptide(L)'
;MEWYESLFLQACGHVLTQSRVANLRRVSGVLNLDTEPTRDLVAAYQRGVGLVFSVAEMQQKLAAGAECVLLLLVHEHQFSSTLEQLQIKHDVVLSATLRTDARSSDFSNYHIDVALIRKTSAGAMGVAH
;
A
#
# COMPACT_ATOMS: atom_id res chain seq x y z
N MET A 1 19.99 -6.20 -2.94
CA MET A 1 18.64 -5.63 -2.84
C MET A 1 17.72 -6.78 -2.51
N GLU A 2 17.06 -6.69 -1.36
CA GLU A 2 16.14 -7.73 -0.91
C GLU A 2 14.86 -7.72 -1.76
N TRP A 3 14.18 -8.87 -1.86
CA TRP A 3 13.00 -9.01 -2.72
C TRP A 3 11.88 -8.01 -2.36
N TYR A 4 11.74 -7.70 -1.06
CA TYR A 4 10.72 -6.80 -0.56
C TYR A 4 10.99 -5.33 -0.92
N GLU A 5 12.26 -4.92 -1.00
CA GLU A 5 12.65 -3.58 -1.45
C GLU A 5 12.34 -3.42 -2.95
N SER A 6 12.64 -4.45 -3.73
CA SER A 6 12.33 -4.48 -5.16
C SER A 6 10.82 -4.38 -5.41
N LEU A 7 10.01 -5.19 -4.70
CA LEU A 7 8.55 -5.13 -4.79
C LEU A 7 8.03 -3.74 -4.42
N PHE A 8 8.53 -3.17 -3.32
CA PHE A 8 8.12 -1.86 -2.86
C PHE A 8 8.41 -0.76 -3.89
N LEU A 9 9.63 -0.73 -4.44
CA LEU A 9 10.01 0.24 -5.47
C LEU A 9 9.21 0.05 -6.77
N GLN A 10 8.94 -1.18 -7.18
CA GLN A 10 8.09 -1.46 -8.35
C GLN A 10 6.65 -1.02 -8.12
N ALA A 11 6.08 -1.27 -6.94
CA ALA A 11 4.75 -0.80 -6.57
C ALA A 11 4.66 0.72 -6.61
N CYS A 12 5.67 1.42 -6.07
CA CYS A 12 5.75 2.88 -6.14
C CYS A 12 5.81 3.38 -7.59
N GLY A 13 6.65 2.78 -8.43
CA GLY A 13 6.74 3.13 -9.86
C GLY A 13 5.44 2.88 -10.62
N HIS A 14 4.78 1.76 -10.33
CA HIS A 14 3.47 1.42 -10.90
C HIS A 14 2.40 2.44 -10.52
N VAL A 15 2.31 2.80 -9.23
CA VAL A 15 1.39 3.83 -8.74
C VAL A 15 1.58 5.16 -9.47
N LEU A 16 2.83 5.65 -9.57
CA LEU A 16 3.13 6.90 -10.26
C LEU A 16 2.73 6.83 -11.74
N THR A 17 2.96 5.69 -12.38
CA THR A 17 2.58 5.44 -13.78
C THR A 17 1.06 5.47 -13.97
N GLN A 18 0.31 4.75 -13.12
CA GLN A 18 -1.16 4.73 -13.17
C GLN A 18 -1.76 6.11 -12.92
N SER A 19 -1.21 6.84 -11.94
CA SER A 19 -1.56 8.23 -11.68
C SER A 19 -1.39 9.11 -12.92
N ARG A 20 -0.23 9.00 -13.59
CA ARG A 20 0.05 9.79 -14.78
C ARG A 20 -0.92 9.46 -15.92
N VAL A 21 -1.23 8.17 -16.12
CA VAL A 21 -2.20 7.73 -17.14
C VAL A 21 -3.60 8.27 -16.83
N ALA A 22 -4.06 8.20 -15.58
CA ALA A 22 -5.34 8.76 -15.16
C ALA A 22 -5.42 10.26 -15.41
N ASN A 23 -4.36 11.01 -15.07
CA ASN A 23 -4.27 12.45 -15.32
C ASN A 23 -4.34 12.79 -16.83
N LEU A 24 -3.57 12.08 -17.67
CA LEU A 24 -3.58 12.29 -19.13
C LEU A 24 -4.94 12.03 -19.75
N ARG A 25 -5.67 11.04 -19.24
CA ARG A 25 -7.02 10.70 -19.70
C ARG A 25 -8.10 11.65 -19.16
N ARG A 26 -7.74 12.65 -18.35
CA ARG A 26 -8.65 13.56 -17.64
C ARG A 26 -9.75 12.79 -16.87
N VAL A 27 -9.39 11.64 -16.32
CA VAL A 27 -10.31 10.87 -15.48
C VAL A 27 -10.34 11.56 -14.12
N SER A 28 -11.23 12.53 -13.99
CA SER A 28 -11.52 13.15 -12.69
C SER A 28 -12.30 12.15 -11.84
N GLY A 29 -11.90 11.99 -10.58
CA GLY A 29 -12.81 11.51 -9.54
C GLY A 29 -12.70 10.06 -9.07
N VAL A 30 -11.93 9.16 -9.67
CA VAL A 30 -11.50 7.91 -8.98
C VAL A 30 -10.20 7.38 -9.57
N LEU A 31 -9.07 7.60 -8.91
CA LEU A 31 -7.85 6.84 -9.21
C LEU A 31 -8.01 5.41 -8.71
N ASN A 32 -8.30 4.48 -9.62
CA ASN A 32 -8.42 3.06 -9.29
C ASN A 32 -7.06 2.36 -9.41
N LEU A 33 -6.59 1.78 -8.30
CA LEU A 33 -5.40 0.93 -8.26
C LEU A 33 -5.75 -0.56 -8.16
N ASP A 34 -7.00 -0.92 -7.86
CA ASP A 34 -7.46 -2.31 -7.88
C ASP A 34 -7.73 -2.73 -9.34
N THR A 35 -6.63 -3.02 -10.02
CA THR A 35 -6.59 -3.39 -11.42
C THR A 35 -5.77 -4.66 -11.59
N GLU A 36 -6.02 -5.40 -12.67
CA GLU A 36 -5.28 -6.61 -13.00
C GLU A 36 -3.76 -6.39 -13.05
N PRO A 37 -3.22 -5.31 -13.67
CA PRO A 37 -1.78 -5.03 -13.62
C PRO A 37 -1.19 -4.87 -12.21
N THR A 38 -1.93 -4.28 -11.27
CA THR A 38 -1.47 -4.16 -9.88
C THR A 38 -1.42 -5.52 -9.18
N ARG A 39 -2.42 -6.38 -9.46
CA ARG A 39 -2.47 -7.74 -8.91
C ARG A 39 -1.35 -8.60 -9.47
N ASP A 40 -1.07 -8.50 -10.77
CA ASP A 40 0.02 -9.22 -11.44
C ASP A 40 1.39 -8.85 -10.88
N LEU A 41 1.62 -7.56 -10.58
CA LEU A 41 2.85 -7.08 -9.97
C LEU A 41 3.17 -7.79 -8.65
N VAL A 42 2.15 -8.00 -7.80
CA VAL A 42 2.33 -8.70 -6.52
C VAL A 42 2.42 -10.21 -6.71
N ALA A 43 1.61 -10.78 -7.61
CA ALA A 43 1.59 -12.20 -7.91
C ALA A 43 2.95 -12.70 -8.45
N ALA A 44 3.66 -11.87 -9.23
CA ALA A 44 4.96 -12.18 -9.80
C ALA A 44 6.03 -12.51 -8.74
N TYR A 45 5.89 -12.03 -7.51
CA TYR A 45 6.87 -12.28 -6.46
C TYR A 45 6.73 -13.66 -5.80
N GLN A 46 5.66 -14.43 -6.06
CA GLN A 46 5.47 -15.83 -5.60
C GLN A 46 5.81 -16.11 -4.10
N ARG A 47 5.70 -15.09 -3.23
CA ARG A 47 6.12 -15.16 -1.80
C ARG A 47 4.94 -15.00 -0.84
N GLY A 48 3.72 -15.27 -1.30
CA GLY A 48 2.51 -15.17 -0.47
C GLY A 48 2.20 -13.75 0.00
N VAL A 49 2.61 -12.73 -0.76
CA VAL A 49 2.30 -11.33 -0.45
C VAL A 49 0.83 -11.07 -0.79
N GLY A 50 0.05 -10.62 0.18
CA GLY A 50 -1.30 -10.14 -0.06
C GLY A 50 -1.28 -8.72 -0.62
N LEU A 51 -2.06 -8.45 -1.67
CA LEU A 51 -2.36 -7.08 -2.09
C LEU A 51 -3.70 -6.66 -1.47
N VAL A 52 -3.74 -5.47 -0.88
CA VAL A 52 -4.94 -4.92 -0.23
C VAL A 52 -5.04 -3.42 -0.46
N PHE A 53 -6.27 -2.91 -0.44
CA PHE A 53 -6.58 -1.50 -0.70
C PHE A 53 -7.25 -0.80 0.48
N SER A 54 -7.35 -1.49 1.62
CA SER A 54 -7.84 -0.92 2.88
C SER A 54 -7.16 -1.55 4.09
N VAL A 55 -7.19 -0.84 5.22
CA VAL A 55 -6.69 -1.36 6.51
C VAL A 55 -7.52 -2.56 6.97
N ALA A 56 -8.82 -2.58 6.69
CA ALA A 56 -9.69 -3.70 7.05
C ALA A 56 -9.29 -4.98 6.28
N GLU A 57 -9.07 -4.87 4.97
CA GLU A 57 -8.58 -5.99 4.15
C GLU A 57 -7.19 -6.46 4.59
N MET A 58 -6.30 -5.53 4.93
CA MET A 58 -4.97 -5.85 5.48
C MET A 58 -5.10 -6.74 6.73
N GLN A 59 -5.94 -6.34 7.69
CA GLN A 59 -6.16 -7.11 8.92
C GLN A 59 -6.73 -8.50 8.61
N GLN A 60 -7.69 -8.60 7.69
CA GLN A 60 -8.25 -9.89 7.27
C GLN A 60 -7.19 -10.79 6.63
N LYS A 61 -6.34 -10.26 5.75
CA LYS A 61 -5.26 -11.04 5.10
C LYS A 61 -4.22 -11.52 6.09
N LEU A 62 -3.78 -10.66 7.01
CA LEU A 62 -2.85 -11.04 8.07
C LEU A 62 -3.45 -12.11 9.00
N ALA A 63 -4.73 -11.97 9.37
CA ALA A 63 -5.45 -12.97 10.18
C ALA A 63 -5.64 -14.31 9.44
N ALA A 64 -5.82 -14.27 8.13
CA ALA A 64 -5.90 -15.46 7.27
C ALA A 64 -4.53 -16.15 7.03
N GLY A 65 -3.44 -15.61 7.59
CA GLY A 65 -2.12 -16.22 7.51
C GLY A 65 -1.19 -15.64 6.45
N ALA A 66 -1.51 -14.49 5.86
CA ALA A 66 -0.54 -13.79 5.01
C ALA A 66 0.67 -13.34 5.85
N GLU A 67 1.87 -13.71 5.44
CA GLU A 67 3.12 -13.33 6.13
C GLU A 67 3.54 -11.90 5.79
N CYS A 68 3.17 -11.41 4.61
CA CYS A 68 3.43 -10.05 4.15
C CYS A 68 2.22 -9.52 3.38
N VAL A 69 1.97 -8.23 3.50
CA VAL A 69 0.90 -7.52 2.80
C VAL A 69 1.44 -6.23 2.21
N LEU A 70 1.20 -6.02 0.92
CA LEU A 70 1.36 -4.74 0.25
C LEU A 70 0.03 -4.00 0.34
N LEU A 71 0.04 -2.91 1.08
CA LEU A 71 -1.09 -2.01 1.29
C LEU A 71 -0.94 -0.79 0.37
N LEU A 72 -1.95 -0.56 -0.47
CA LEU A 72 -2.07 0.62 -1.32
C LEU A 72 -3.31 1.42 -0.92
N LEU A 73 -3.14 2.56 -0.27
CA LEU A 73 -4.25 3.40 0.16
C LEU A 73 -4.34 4.65 -0.72
N VAL A 74 -5.49 4.85 -1.36
CA VAL A 74 -5.79 6.07 -2.13
C VAL A 74 -6.56 7.02 -1.22
N HIS A 75 -5.97 8.16 -0.89
CA HIS A 75 -6.58 9.16 -0.01
C HIS A 75 -6.61 10.55 -0.61
N GLU A 76 -7.65 11.29 -0.25
CA GLU A 76 -7.79 12.70 -0.63
C GLU A 76 -7.18 13.63 0.45
N HIS A 77 -7.24 13.27 1.76
CA HIS A 77 -6.93 14.24 2.84
C HIS A 77 -6.33 13.75 4.20
N GLN A 78 -5.99 12.48 4.47
CA GLN A 78 -5.64 12.06 5.85
C GLN A 78 -4.53 10.99 5.98
N PHE A 79 -3.35 11.28 5.41
CA PHE A 79 -2.26 10.30 5.37
C PHE A 79 -1.58 10.01 6.72
N SER A 80 -1.02 11.03 7.38
CA SER A 80 -0.09 10.82 8.50
C SER A 80 -0.71 10.02 9.65
N SER A 81 -1.98 10.26 9.95
CA SER A 81 -2.71 9.56 11.01
C SER A 81 -2.87 8.05 10.74
N THR A 82 -3.07 7.64 9.49
CA THR A 82 -3.29 6.21 9.17
C THR A 82 -1.97 5.44 9.24
N LEU A 83 -0.87 5.99 8.72
CA LEU A 83 0.43 5.33 8.81
C LEU A 83 0.95 5.26 10.25
N GLU A 84 0.80 6.33 11.03
CA GLU A 84 1.16 6.35 12.46
C GLU A 84 0.41 5.24 13.23
N GLN A 85 -0.89 5.08 12.97
CA GLN A 85 -1.68 4.01 13.59
C GLN A 85 -1.24 2.60 13.18
N LEU A 86 -0.82 2.42 11.93
CA LEU A 86 -0.33 1.12 11.43
C LEU A 86 1.02 0.76 12.05
N GLN A 87 1.94 1.73 12.17
CA GLN A 87 3.26 1.52 12.79
C GLN A 87 3.17 1.13 14.27
N ILE A 88 2.14 1.56 14.99
CA ILE A 88 1.92 1.18 16.39
C ILE A 88 1.55 -0.32 16.53
N LYS A 89 0.85 -0.88 15.54
CA LYS A 89 0.22 -2.22 15.66
C LYS A 89 0.91 -3.30 14.83
N HIS A 90 1.68 -2.92 13.83
CA HIS A 90 2.23 -3.84 12.83
C HIS A 90 3.69 -3.52 12.52
N ASP A 91 4.42 -4.52 12.05
CA ASP A 91 5.79 -4.36 11.57
C ASP A 91 5.74 -3.78 10.14
N VAL A 92 5.81 -2.45 10.04
CA VAL A 92 5.88 -1.73 8.76
C VAL A 92 7.33 -1.74 8.29
N VAL A 93 7.62 -2.58 7.29
CA VAL A 93 8.98 -2.81 6.78
C VAL A 93 9.44 -1.62 5.93
N LEU A 94 8.57 -1.16 5.03
CA LEU A 94 8.80 -0.03 4.14
C LEU A 94 7.50 0.74 3.96
N SER A 95 7.57 2.06 3.93
CA SER A 95 6.41 2.90 3.59
C SER A 95 6.83 4.18 2.86
N ALA A 96 5.94 4.67 2.00
CA ALA A 96 6.09 5.95 1.32
C ALA A 96 4.71 6.53 0.97
N THR A 97 4.64 7.85 0.93
CA THR A 97 3.51 8.59 0.35
C THR A 97 3.90 9.19 -0.96
N LEU A 98 3.14 8.84 -1.97
CA LEU A 98 3.33 9.29 -3.32
C LEU A 98 2.29 10.35 -3.60
N ARG A 99 2.75 11.59 -3.77
CA ARG A 99 1.93 12.63 -4.37
C ARG A 99 1.73 12.28 -5.83
N THR A 100 0.48 12.18 -6.24
CA THR A 100 0.12 11.84 -7.62
C THR A 100 -0.11 13.10 -8.45
N ASP A 101 -0.09 12.93 -9.77
CA ASP A 101 -0.52 13.96 -10.71
C ASP A 101 -2.02 13.86 -11.02
N ALA A 102 -2.67 12.76 -10.63
CA ALA A 102 -4.09 12.54 -10.82
C ALA A 102 -4.92 13.43 -9.90
N ARG A 103 -5.92 14.11 -10.47
CA ARG A 103 -6.83 15.00 -9.74
C ARG A 103 -7.95 14.22 -9.07
N SER A 104 -8.05 14.38 -7.76
CA SER A 104 -9.17 13.91 -6.94
C SER A 104 -10.36 14.86 -7.07
N SER A 105 -10.09 16.17 -7.02
CA SER A 105 -11.06 17.23 -7.24
C SER A 105 -10.43 18.34 -8.09
N ASP A 106 -11.19 19.41 -8.33
CA ASP A 106 -10.68 20.60 -9.01
C ASP A 106 -9.52 21.28 -8.24
N PHE A 107 -9.37 20.98 -6.94
CA PHE A 107 -8.42 21.64 -6.05
C PHE A 107 -7.40 20.70 -5.38
N SER A 108 -7.51 19.38 -5.59
CA SER A 108 -6.66 18.39 -4.90
C SER A 108 -6.21 17.26 -5.83
N ASN A 109 -4.98 16.80 -5.61
CA ASN A 109 -4.46 15.57 -6.20
C ASN A 109 -4.62 14.42 -5.20
N TYR A 110 -4.68 13.19 -5.69
CA TYR A 110 -4.59 12.02 -4.82
C TYR A 110 -3.21 11.94 -4.16
N HIS A 111 -3.21 11.45 -2.92
CA HIS A 111 -2.03 10.89 -2.27
C HIS A 111 -2.23 9.38 -2.19
N ILE A 112 -1.19 8.63 -2.55
CA ILE A 112 -1.21 7.18 -2.44
C ILE A 112 -0.14 6.74 -1.46
N ASP A 113 -0.57 6.00 -0.46
CA ASP A 113 0.33 5.42 0.50
C ASP A 113 0.61 3.99 0.12
N VAL A 114 1.89 3.71 0.00
CA VAL A 114 2.41 2.38 -0.25
C VAL A 114 3.07 1.94 1.03
N ALA A 115 2.61 0.84 1.61
CA ALA A 115 3.25 0.23 2.76
C ALA A 115 3.40 -1.26 2.56
N LEU A 116 4.59 -1.78 2.86
CA LEU A 116 4.81 -3.21 2.98
C LEU A 116 4.83 -3.57 4.46
N ILE A 117 3.88 -4.41 4.85
CA ILE A 117 3.61 -4.76 6.24
C ILE A 117 3.87 -6.24 6.40
N ARG A 118 4.70 -6.58 7.38
CA ARG A 118 4.96 -7.97 7.76
C ARG A 118 4.07 -8.34 8.94
N LYS A 119 3.60 -9.59 8.93
CA LYS A 119 2.95 -10.16 10.11
C LYS A 119 3.95 -10.13 11.26
N THR A 120 3.62 -9.41 12.32
CA THR A 120 4.37 -9.51 13.57
C THR A 120 4.22 -10.93 14.08
N SER A 121 5.31 -11.69 14.12
CA SER A 121 5.36 -12.94 14.87
C SER A 121 5.12 -12.56 16.33
N ALA A 122 3.90 -12.81 16.82
CA ALA A 122 3.59 -12.74 18.24
C ALA A 122 4.49 -13.75 18.97
N GLY A 123 5.65 -13.28 19.42
CA GLY A 123 6.71 -14.11 19.97
C GLY A 123 7.96 -13.34 20.45
N ALA A 124 7.98 -12.01 20.41
CA ALA A 124 9.07 -11.21 20.97
C ALA A 124 8.54 -9.96 21.70
N MET A 125 7.57 -10.14 22.60
CA MET A 125 7.37 -9.25 23.74
C MET A 125 6.61 -10.00 24.83
N GLY A 126 7.27 -11.03 25.38
CA GLY A 126 7.09 -11.33 26.79
C GLY A 126 7.74 -10.20 27.59
N VAL A 127 7.06 -9.07 27.71
CA VAL A 127 7.35 -8.14 28.81
C VAL A 127 6.72 -8.78 30.04
N ALA A 128 7.53 -9.56 30.76
CA ALA A 128 7.22 -9.91 32.13
C ALA A 128 7.10 -8.60 32.94
N HIS A 129 5.98 -8.43 33.62
CA HIS A 129 5.85 -7.49 34.74
C HIS A 129 6.14 -8.22 36.05
#